data_AF-A0A968UG20-F1
#
_entry.id   AF-A0A968UG20-F1
#
_cell.length_a   1.000
_cell.length_b   1.000
_cell.length_c   1.000
_cell.angle_alpha   90.00
_cell.angle_beta   90.00
_cell.angle_gamma   90.00
#
_symmetry.space_group_name_H-M   'P 1'
#
loop_
_entity.id
_entity.type
_entity.pdbx_description
1 polymer ?
#
loop_
_entity_poly.entity_id
_entity_poly.type
_entity_poly.pdbx_seq_one_letter_code
_entity_poly.pdbx_strand_id
1 'polypeptide(L)'
;MLVARWQRDGRLPARLTLDGGAQSSYEATAHYAMLYLALSEVDPTTAAAIYRQKLQPAYRNGFWDSDVAYYTQNLAWFGLLPLEVSPDRLKASGSACR
;
A
#
# COMPACT_ATOMS: atom_id res chain seq x y z
N MET A 1 -4.54 -12.28 10.97
CA MET A 1 -3.96 -13.24 10.00
C MET A 1 -2.78 -12.68 9.23
N LEU A 2 -2.92 -11.56 8.51
CA LEU A 2 -1.81 -10.88 7.81
C LEU A 2 -0.71 -10.40 8.76
N VAL A 3 -1.08 -9.72 9.85
CA VAL A 3 -0.14 -9.24 10.87
C VAL A 3 0.67 -10.39 11.49
N ALA A 4 0.01 -11.50 11.86
CA ALA A 4 0.70 -12.66 12.40
C ALA A 4 1.70 -13.27 11.41
N ARG A 5 1.35 -13.32 10.11
CA ARG A 5 2.29 -13.76 9.07
C ARG A 5 3.46 -12.79 8.94
N TRP A 6 3.21 -11.49 8.93
CA TRP A 6 4.27 -10.48 8.92
C TRP A 6 5.23 -10.64 10.10
N GLN A 7 4.71 -10.79 11.32
CA GLN A 7 5.51 -10.96 12.52
C GLN A 7 6.39 -12.22 12.48
N ARG A 8 5.90 -13.29 11.86
CA ARG A 8 6.64 -14.55 11.72
C ARG A 8 7.67 -14.50 10.59
N ASP A 9 7.27 -14.02 9.42
CA ASP A 9 8.03 -14.22 8.18
C ASP A 9 8.77 -12.95 7.71
N GLY A 10 8.37 -11.76 8.18
CA GLY A 10 8.87 -10.47 7.69
C GLY A 10 8.52 -10.17 6.22
N ARG A 11 7.58 -10.93 5.65
CA ARG A 11 7.16 -10.87 4.25
C ARG A 11 5.75 -11.38 4.03
N LEU A 12 5.10 -10.85 3.00
CA LEU A 12 3.77 -11.23 2.56
C LEU A 12 3.79 -11.50 1.06
N PRO A 13 3.20 -12.63 0.61
CA PRO A 13 3.13 -12.93 -0.80
C PRO A 13 2.19 -11.94 -1.52
N ALA A 14 2.50 -11.63 -2.77
CA ALA A 14 1.71 -10.76 -3.63
C ALA A 14 0.27 -11.26 -3.84
N ARG A 15 0.04 -12.57 -3.77
CA ARG A 15 -1.29 -13.18 -3.87
C ARG A 15 -1.57 -14.11 -2.70
N LEU A 16 -2.73 -13.92 -2.10
CA LEU A 16 -3.26 -14.73 -1.00
C LEU A 16 -4.63 -15.28 -1.39
N THR A 17 -4.95 -16.49 -0.96
CA THR A 17 -6.32 -16.97 -0.92
C THR A 17 -7.13 -16.25 0.17
N LEU A 18 -8.46 -16.38 0.14
CA LEU A 18 -9.34 -15.76 1.14
C LEU A 18 -9.13 -16.32 2.56
N ASP A 19 -8.69 -17.57 2.66
CA ASP A 19 -8.24 -18.22 3.89
C ASP A 19 -6.76 -17.93 4.20
N GLY A 20 -6.11 -17.00 3.49
CA GLY A 20 -4.76 -16.48 3.78
C GLY A 20 -3.59 -17.44 3.50
N GLY A 21 -3.81 -18.47 2.68
CA GLY A 21 -2.78 -19.27 2.04
C GLY A 21 -2.02 -18.48 0.96
N ALA A 22 -0.72 -18.75 0.80
CA ALA A 22 0.09 -18.09 -0.22
C ALA A 22 -0.15 -18.69 -1.60
N GLN A 23 -0.47 -17.86 -2.60
CA GLN A 23 -0.59 -18.28 -4.01
C GLN A 23 0.58 -17.82 -4.89
N SER A 24 1.46 -16.98 -4.36
CA SER A 24 2.67 -16.55 -5.03
C SER A 24 3.89 -16.72 -4.13
N SER A 25 5.05 -16.95 -4.75
CA SER A 25 6.34 -16.97 -4.06
C SER A 25 7.00 -15.58 -3.96
N TYR A 26 6.54 -14.62 -4.75
CA TYR A 26 7.06 -13.25 -4.79
C TYR A 26 6.21 -12.26 -3.99
N GLU A 27 6.81 -11.14 -3.62
CA GLU A 27 6.20 -9.98 -2.96
C GLU A 27 5.91 -8.86 -3.98
N ALA A 28 5.02 -7.92 -3.66
CA ALA A 28 4.73 -6.79 -4.54
C ALA A 28 4.65 -5.48 -3.77
N THR A 29 5.38 -4.46 -4.23
CA THR A 29 5.39 -3.11 -3.63
C THR A 29 3.98 -2.51 -3.60
N ALA A 30 3.21 -2.71 -4.66
CA ALA A 30 1.82 -2.28 -4.75
C ALA A 30 0.92 -2.88 -3.64
N HIS A 31 1.15 -4.15 -3.29
CA HIS A 31 0.43 -4.81 -2.20
C HIS A 31 0.79 -4.19 -0.85
N TYR A 32 2.09 -3.93 -0.61
CA TYR A 32 2.52 -3.26 0.61
C TYR A 32 2.00 -1.83 0.74
N ALA A 33 1.84 -1.11 -0.36
CA ALA A 33 1.32 0.25 -0.35
C ALA A 33 -0.12 0.30 0.17
N MET A 34 -0.98 -0.59 -0.36
CA MET A 34 -2.36 -0.66 0.09
C MET A 34 -2.48 -1.22 1.51
N LEU A 35 -1.61 -2.16 1.88
CA LEU A 35 -1.60 -2.72 3.22
C LEU A 35 -1.14 -1.69 4.26
N TYR A 36 -0.18 -0.84 3.92
CA TYR A 36 0.26 0.26 4.79
C TYR A 36 -0.93 1.15 5.19
N LEU A 37 -1.75 1.56 4.23
CA LEU A 37 -2.95 2.37 4.50
C LEU A 37 -3.96 1.64 5.38
N ALA A 38 -4.23 0.37 5.11
CA ALA A 38 -5.17 -0.40 5.93
C ALA A 38 -4.64 -0.56 7.37
N LEU A 39 -3.35 -0.81 7.53
CA LEU A 39 -2.73 -1.04 8.83
C LEU A 39 -2.44 0.25 9.60
N SER A 40 -2.34 1.42 8.97
CA SER A 40 -2.17 2.67 9.72
C SER A 40 -3.30 2.92 10.70
N GLU A 41 -4.50 2.42 10.40
CA GLU A 41 -5.69 2.54 11.26
C GLU A 41 -5.82 1.44 12.31
N VAL A 42 -5.32 0.22 12.05
CA VAL A 42 -5.60 -0.95 12.90
C VAL A 42 -4.37 -1.55 13.59
N ASP A 43 -3.18 -1.38 13.02
CA ASP A 43 -1.90 -1.79 13.61
C ASP A 43 -0.76 -0.87 13.11
N PRO A 44 -0.62 0.32 13.71
CA PRO A 44 0.35 1.33 13.29
C PRO A 44 1.81 0.83 13.40
N THR A 45 2.09 -0.11 14.30
CA THR A 45 3.43 -0.65 14.50
C THR A 45 3.85 -1.49 13.29
N THR A 46 2.97 -2.37 12.83
CA THR A 46 3.21 -3.16 11.62
C THR A 46 3.24 -2.27 10.37
N ALA A 47 2.36 -1.27 10.28
CA ALA A 47 2.37 -0.31 9.16
C ALA A 47 3.72 0.42 9.06
N ALA A 48 4.24 0.94 10.18
CA ALA A 48 5.53 1.62 10.21
C ALA A 48 6.69 0.68 9.83
N ALA A 49 6.62 -0.60 10.21
CA ALA A 49 7.60 -1.59 9.79
C ALA A 49 7.57 -1.85 8.27
N ILE A 50 6.37 -2.04 7.69
CA ILE A 50 6.18 -2.20 6.25
C ILE A 50 6.70 -0.99 5.48
N TYR A 51 6.38 0.23 5.94
CA TYR A 51 6.85 1.44 5.31
C TYR A 51 8.38 1.48 5.22
N ARG A 52 9.07 1.30 6.36
CA ARG A 52 10.53 1.38 6.43
C ARG A 52 11.22 0.25 5.68
N GLN A 53 10.66 -0.97 5.71
CA GLN A 53 11.34 -2.15 5.17
C GLN A 53 11.00 -2.45 3.70
N LYS A 54 9.82 -2.03 3.22
CA LYS A 54 9.31 -2.43 1.91
C LYS A 54 9.04 -1.24 0.98
N LEU A 55 8.41 -0.17 1.48
CA LEU A 55 8.02 0.96 0.63
C LEU A 55 9.13 1.98 0.43
N GLN A 56 9.78 2.40 1.50
CA GLN A 56 10.86 3.40 1.45
C GLN A 56 12.06 2.90 0.62
N PRO A 57 12.55 1.65 0.75
CA PRO A 57 13.71 1.19 -0.03
C PRO A 57 13.43 0.96 -1.52
N ALA A 58 12.15 0.69 -1.86
CA ALA A 58 11.69 0.51 -3.23
C ALA A 58 11.54 1.83 -3.99
N TYR A 59 11.45 2.96 -3.28
CA TYR A 59 11.36 4.28 -3.89
C TYR A 59 12.75 4.82 -4.26
N ARG A 60 13.01 4.97 -5.55
CA ARG A 60 14.28 5.49 -6.09
C ARG A 60 14.02 6.35 -7.31
N ASN A 61 14.70 7.49 -7.39
CA ASN A 61 14.64 8.41 -8.53
C ASN A 61 13.21 8.81 -8.94
N GLY A 62 12.30 8.96 -7.97
CA GLY A 62 10.92 9.35 -8.24
C GLY A 62 9.93 8.19 -8.44
N PHE A 63 10.40 6.94 -8.43
CA PHE A 63 9.57 5.78 -8.76
C PHE A 63 9.66 4.68 -7.69
N TRP A 64 8.52 4.03 -7.40
CA TRP A 64 8.53 2.71 -6.76
C TRP A 64 8.80 1.61 -7.79
N ASP A 65 9.79 0.76 -7.56
CA ASP A 65 10.26 -0.30 -8.49
C ASP A 65 10.89 0.23 -9.80
N SER A 66 10.11 0.81 -10.72
CA SER A 66 10.58 1.35 -12.01
C SER A 66 9.62 2.41 -12.59
N ASP A 67 10.10 3.16 -13.58
CA ASP A 67 9.36 4.23 -14.27
C ASP A 67 8.17 3.74 -15.11
N VAL A 68 8.18 2.47 -15.51
CA VAL A 68 7.08 1.83 -16.26
C VAL A 68 6.06 1.11 -15.35
N ALA A 69 6.30 1.04 -14.04
CA ALA A 69 5.46 0.30 -13.08
C ALA A 69 4.20 1.09 -12.68
N TYR A 70 3.39 1.51 -13.65
CA TYR A 70 2.24 2.41 -13.44
C TYR A 70 1.27 1.93 -12.34
N TYR A 71 1.04 0.61 -12.27
CA TYR A 71 0.17 0.02 -11.24
C TYR A 71 0.74 0.21 -9.84
N THR A 72 2.04 -0.04 -9.65
CA THR A 72 2.72 0.22 -8.38
C THR A 72 2.69 1.71 -8.05
N GLN A 73 2.99 2.59 -9.01
CA GLN A 73 2.99 4.05 -8.76
C GLN A 73 1.63 4.50 -8.23
N ASN A 74 0.54 4.14 -8.92
CA ASN A 74 -0.80 4.59 -8.56
C ASN A 74 -1.22 4.09 -7.16
N LEU A 75 -0.97 2.82 -6.84
CA LEU A 75 -1.33 2.28 -5.52
C LEU A 75 -0.43 2.81 -4.41
N ALA A 76 0.85 3.09 -4.68
CA ALA A 76 1.74 3.76 -3.74
C ALA A 76 1.27 5.17 -3.41
N TRP A 77 0.87 5.95 -4.42
CA TRP A 77 0.27 7.27 -4.20
C TRP A 77 -0.99 7.20 -3.35
N PHE A 78 -1.93 6.28 -3.65
CA PHE A 78 -3.15 6.12 -2.85
C PHE A 78 -2.88 5.67 -1.42
N GLY A 79 -1.90 4.78 -1.23
CA GLY A 79 -1.58 4.23 0.09
C GLY A 79 -0.85 5.22 1.00
N LEU A 80 0.11 5.98 0.46
CA LEU A 80 0.98 6.87 1.25
C LEU A 80 0.41 8.26 1.43
N LEU A 81 -0.43 8.72 0.50
CA LEU A 81 -1.06 10.03 0.54
C LEU A 81 -2.56 9.87 0.38
N PRO A 82 -3.22 9.23 1.37
CA PRO A 82 -4.66 9.04 1.31
C PRO A 82 -5.34 10.40 1.24
N LEU A 83 -6.14 10.56 0.19
CA LEU A 83 -7.00 11.72 0.07
C LEU A 83 -8.09 11.58 1.13
N GLU A 84 -8.17 12.51 2.07
CA GLU A 84 -9.36 12.68 2.90
C GLU A 84 -10.59 12.83 2.00
N VAL A 85 -11.46 11.81 1.96
CA VAL A 85 -12.70 11.88 1.18
C VAL A 85 -13.80 12.38 2.11
N SER A 86 -14.07 13.68 2.06
CA SER A 86 -15.19 14.30 2.77
C SER A 86 -16.27 14.75 1.78
N PRO A 87 -17.55 14.82 2.20
CA PRO A 87 -18.62 15.37 1.36
C PRO A 87 -18.30 16.76 0.81
N ASP A 88 -17.60 17.59 1.59
CA ASP A 88 -17.26 18.96 1.19
C ASP A 88 -16.14 18.98 0.14
N ARG A 89 -15.16 18.08 0.22
CA ARG A 89 -14.15 17.91 -0.83
C ARG A 89 -14.76 17.46 -2.15
N LEU A 90 -15.75 16.55 -2.10
CA LEU A 90 -16.46 16.09 -3.28
C LEU A 90 -17.24 17.24 -3.95
N LYS A 91 -17.95 18.07 -3.17
CA LYS A 91 -18.65 19.27 -3.69
C LYS A 91 -17.69 20.29 -4.31
N ALA A 92 -16.54 20.53 -3.69
CA ALA A 92 -15.53 21.44 -4.22
C ALA A 92 -14.97 20.96 -5.56
N SER A 93 -14.73 19.66 -5.72
CA SER A 93 -14.21 19.07 -6.96
C SER A 93 -15.18 19.17 -8.15
N GLY A 94 -16.50 19.07 -7.91
CA GLY A 94 -17.52 19.23 -8.95
C GLY A 94 -17.69 20.66 -9.46
N SER A 95 -17.15 21.66 -8.74
CA SER A 95 -17.25 23.07 -9.10
C SER A 95 -16.10 23.54 -10.01
N ALA A 96 -15.02 22.75 -10.11
CA ALA A 96 -13.82 23.09 -10.89
C ALA A 96 -13.86 22.62 -12.36
N CYS A 97 -14.89 21.87 -12.77
CA CYS A 97 -15.10 21.43 -14.16
C CYS A 97 -16.17 22.25 -14.89
N ARG A 98 -16.16 23.59 -14.73
CA ARG A 98 -16.99 24.51 -15.52
C ARG A 98 -16.14 25.58 -16.17
#